data_AF-A0A7S0QW05-F1
#
_entry.id   AF-A0A7S0QW05-F1
#
_cell.length_a   1.000
_cell.length_b   1.000
_cell.length_c   1.000
_cell.angle_alpha   90.00
_cell.angle_beta   90.00
_cell.angle_gamma   90.00
#
_symmetry.space_group_name_H-M   'P 1'
#
loop_
_entity.id
_entity.type
_entity.pdbx_description
1 polymer ?
#
loop_
_entity_poly.entity_id
_entity_poly.type
_entity_poly.pdbx_seq_one_letter_code
_entity_poly.pdbx_strand_id
1 'polypeptide(L)'
;AGHLADEPVERPIPYRANRLSFTGECRASALMREHDWSHAILLRYMECGFEAGQLLSLFTSLDASLARSVKAGLCAVSTMVAARMADAAAAAAADAAIPACWPQDEADVYDTLEDQLWEKRRDCSFIRVHWDPASQRRRLVTVNSCLSDIYGLHKEEVLARLASRELALPLPELEFLCMILDDVHRAAAASSVRYVRYFDGCGGYFLAEMKSCRVFDAYGRVRQVKTILRPVTAEEYDGALLSCPDRCRPLQHAIGDRRTGRQLLRDADADRNVTIRGLRETEEGRAQLERLRTTVDSLFAPIVEAVARLGMSPPPGESL
;
A
#
# COMPACT_ATOMS: atom_id res chain seq x y z
N ALA A 1 40.64 7.15 -0.38
CA ALA A 1 39.80 7.08 -1.59
C ALA A 1 39.33 5.64 -1.74
N GLY A 2 38.16 5.33 -1.18
CA GLY A 2 37.56 3.99 -1.28
C GLY A 2 36.80 3.88 -2.60
N HIS A 3 37.13 2.86 -3.38
CA HIS A 3 36.45 2.52 -4.62
C HIS A 3 34.96 2.26 -4.35
N LEU A 4 34.10 3.17 -4.83
CA LEU A 4 32.72 2.86 -5.15
C LEU A 4 32.78 1.83 -6.27
N ALA A 5 32.54 0.56 -5.92
CA ALA A 5 32.37 -0.48 -6.91
C ALA A 5 31.16 -0.13 -7.77
N ASP A 6 31.36 -0.10 -9.09
CA ASP A 6 30.29 0.03 -10.09
C ASP A 6 29.21 -1.00 -9.80
N GLU A 7 28.03 -0.52 -9.37
CA GLU A 7 26.84 -1.35 -9.31
C GLU A 7 26.52 -1.82 -10.74
N PRO A 8 26.27 -3.13 -10.95
CA PRO A 8 25.93 -3.62 -12.28
C PRO A 8 24.60 -3.00 -12.70
N VAL A 9 24.65 -2.15 -13.72
CA VAL A 9 23.46 -1.58 -14.38
C VAL A 9 22.53 -2.74 -14.77
N GLU A 10 21.34 -2.75 -14.18
CA GLU A 10 20.30 -3.75 -14.44
C GLU A 10 20.01 -3.83 -15.96
N ARG A 11 19.81 -5.07 -16.43
CA ARG A 11 19.72 -5.46 -17.85
C ARG A 11 18.76 -4.58 -18.67
N PRO A 12 18.95 -4.47 -20.00
CA PRO A 12 18.01 -3.77 -20.87
C PRO A 12 16.62 -4.40 -20.74
N ILE A 13 15.68 -3.59 -20.26
CA ILE A 13 14.30 -3.98 -20.05
C ILE A 13 13.64 -4.13 -21.42
N PRO A 14 13.07 -5.29 -21.80
CA PRO A 14 12.30 -5.39 -23.02
C PRO A 14 11.06 -4.50 -22.90
N TYR A 15 11.15 -3.30 -23.47
CA TYR A 15 10.09 -2.32 -23.50
C TYR A 15 8.95 -2.85 -24.38
N ARG A 16 8.01 -3.59 -23.79
CA ARG A 16 6.68 -3.76 -24.36
C ARG A 16 5.84 -2.63 -23.81
N ALA A 17 5.28 -1.79 -24.67
CA ALA A 17 4.54 -0.59 -24.29
C ALA A 17 3.71 -0.80 -23.01
N ASN A 18 4.08 -0.11 -21.93
CA ASN A 18 3.44 -0.11 -20.61
C ASN A 18 3.73 -1.31 -19.65
N ARG A 19 4.82 -2.09 -19.82
CA ARG A 19 5.14 -3.25 -18.96
C ARG A 19 6.64 -3.33 -18.57
N LEU A 20 6.97 -3.67 -17.31
CA LEU A 20 8.34 -3.92 -16.79
C LEU A 20 8.35 -5.14 -15.83
N SER A 21 9.48 -5.88 -15.72
CA SER A 21 9.67 -7.08 -14.87
C SER A 21 11.03 -7.08 -14.13
N PHE A 22 11.15 -7.64 -12.91
CA PHE A 22 12.29 -7.40 -11.99
C PHE A 22 12.93 -8.65 -11.36
N THR A 23 14.23 -8.57 -11.02
CA THR A 23 14.98 -9.56 -10.20
C THR A 23 15.98 -8.88 -9.24
N GLY A 24 15.76 -8.92 -7.91
CA GLY A 24 16.73 -8.48 -6.89
C GLY A 24 16.10 -8.22 -5.50
N GLU A 25 16.86 -8.37 -4.40
CA GLU A 25 16.39 -8.00 -3.04
C GLU A 25 16.63 -6.50 -2.76
N CYS A 26 15.63 -5.80 -2.23
CA CYS A 26 15.73 -4.38 -1.87
C CYS A 26 16.55 -4.20 -0.58
N ARG A 27 17.46 -3.21 -0.50
CA ARG A 27 18.21 -2.92 0.76
C ARG A 27 17.30 -2.59 1.95
N ALA A 28 16.14 -1.97 1.69
CA ALA A 28 15.15 -1.71 2.75
C ALA A 28 14.55 -2.99 3.34
N SER A 29 14.58 -4.11 2.61
CA SER A 29 14.22 -5.43 3.14
C SER A 29 15.09 -5.83 4.34
N ALA A 30 16.40 -5.61 4.26
CA ALA A 30 17.33 -5.95 5.34
C ALA A 30 17.07 -5.08 6.57
N LEU A 31 16.89 -3.76 6.36
CA LEU A 31 16.61 -2.80 7.43
C LEU A 31 15.27 -3.09 8.14
N MET A 32 14.24 -3.50 7.40
CA MET A 32 12.95 -3.87 8.00
C MET A 32 13.08 -5.09 8.92
N ARG A 33 13.89 -6.09 8.52
CA ARG A 33 14.16 -7.27 9.37
C ARG A 33 15.00 -6.89 10.58
N GLU A 34 16.00 -6.02 10.42
CA GLU A 34 16.83 -5.52 11.53
C GLU A 34 16.00 -4.79 12.59
N HIS A 35 14.99 -4.03 12.16
CA HIS A 35 14.08 -3.32 13.04
C HIS A 35 12.85 -4.13 13.44
N ASP A 36 12.77 -5.44 13.12
CA ASP A 36 11.68 -6.34 13.51
C ASP A 36 10.29 -5.79 13.08
N TRP A 37 10.21 -5.30 11.84
CA TRP A 37 8.94 -4.97 11.20
C TRP A 37 8.47 -6.14 10.34
N SER A 38 7.14 -6.31 10.19
CA SER A 38 6.58 -7.37 9.34
C SER A 38 7.01 -7.15 7.89
N HIS A 39 7.98 -7.96 7.47
CA HIS A 39 8.63 -7.82 6.18
C HIS A 39 7.64 -8.05 5.03
N ALA A 40 6.74 -9.03 5.16
CA ALA A 40 5.80 -9.41 4.11
C ALA A 40 4.83 -8.27 3.75
N ILE A 41 4.33 -7.56 4.76
CA ILE A 41 3.39 -6.45 4.55
C ILE A 41 4.11 -5.25 3.92
N LEU A 42 5.25 -4.86 4.48
CA LEU A 42 5.97 -3.67 4.01
C LEU A 42 6.60 -3.88 2.64
N LEU A 43 7.03 -5.11 2.33
CA LEU A 43 7.49 -5.49 1.00
C LEU A 43 6.44 -5.17 -0.06
N ARG A 44 5.15 -5.40 0.20
CA ARG A 44 4.09 -5.08 -0.77
C ARG A 44 4.02 -3.59 -1.10
N TYR A 45 4.18 -2.70 -0.12
CA TYR A 45 4.17 -1.26 -0.39
C TYR A 45 5.43 -0.80 -1.13
N MET A 46 6.60 -1.37 -0.80
CA MET A 46 7.83 -1.11 -1.55
C MET A 46 7.70 -1.59 -3.01
N GLU A 47 7.17 -2.79 -3.21
CA GLU A 47 6.92 -3.38 -4.52
C GLU A 47 5.82 -2.64 -5.30
N CYS A 48 4.95 -1.87 -4.64
CA CYS A 48 4.07 -0.91 -5.34
C CYS A 48 4.83 0.26 -5.98
N GLY A 49 6.13 0.41 -5.70
CA GLY A 49 7.02 1.37 -6.38
C GLY A 49 7.27 2.67 -5.62
N PHE A 50 6.85 2.76 -4.36
CA PHE A 50 7.13 3.93 -3.52
C PHE A 50 8.57 3.94 -2.99
N GLU A 51 9.09 5.13 -2.75
CA GLU A 51 10.43 5.36 -2.23
C GLU A 51 10.65 4.62 -0.90
N ALA A 52 11.55 3.64 -0.92
CA ALA A 52 11.79 2.78 0.23
C ALA A 52 12.33 3.54 1.45
N GLY A 53 13.09 4.62 1.23
CA GLY A 53 13.58 5.51 2.29
C GLY A 53 12.45 6.23 3.03
N GLN A 54 11.51 6.82 2.28
CA GLN A 54 10.31 7.45 2.85
C GLN A 54 9.46 6.43 3.59
N LEU A 55 9.19 5.27 2.99
CA LEU A 55 8.42 4.20 3.64
C LEU A 55 9.06 3.76 4.96
N LEU A 56 10.38 3.51 4.98
CA LEU A 56 11.08 3.11 6.19
C LEU A 56 11.03 4.21 7.26
N SER A 57 11.22 5.48 6.85
CA SER A 57 11.13 6.65 7.72
C SER A 57 9.78 6.71 8.46
N LEU A 58 8.67 6.35 7.81
CA LEU A 58 7.35 6.32 8.46
C LEU A 58 7.35 5.44 9.72
N PHE A 59 7.94 4.25 9.62
CA PHE A 59 7.92 3.26 10.70
C PHE A 59 9.01 3.52 11.74
N THR A 60 10.21 3.89 11.31
CA THR A 60 11.32 4.18 12.25
C THR A 60 11.13 5.48 13.01
N SER A 61 10.28 6.39 12.51
CA SER A 61 9.98 7.66 13.19
C SER A 61 8.92 7.54 14.29
N LEU A 62 8.21 6.41 14.39
CA LEU A 62 7.21 6.18 15.43
C LEU A 62 7.84 6.20 16.83
N ASP A 63 7.10 6.70 17.82
CA ASP A 63 7.48 6.50 19.21
C ASP A 63 7.34 5.02 19.61
N ALA A 64 8.03 4.60 20.66
CA ALA A 64 8.10 3.20 21.05
C ALA A 64 6.73 2.59 21.39
N SER A 65 5.78 3.38 21.87
CA SER A 65 4.46 2.88 22.26
C SER A 65 3.59 2.60 21.03
N LEU A 66 3.51 3.55 20.10
CA LEU A 66 2.82 3.37 18.83
C LEU A 66 3.48 2.31 17.96
N ALA A 67 4.82 2.27 17.91
CA ALA A 67 5.55 1.26 17.17
C ALA A 67 5.20 -0.16 17.66
N ARG A 68 5.11 -0.38 18.98
CA ARG A 68 4.72 -1.68 19.55
C ARG A 68 3.31 -2.08 19.11
N SER A 69 2.33 -1.17 19.22
CA SER A 69 0.95 -1.42 18.80
C SER A 69 0.85 -1.76 17.31
N VAL A 70 1.56 -1.02 16.46
CA VAL A 70 1.60 -1.28 15.01
C VAL A 70 2.25 -2.64 14.74
N LYS A 71 3.43 -2.93 15.33
CA LYS A 71 4.11 -4.22 15.15
C LYS A 71 3.24 -5.40 15.53
N ALA A 72 2.59 -5.35 16.69
CA ALA A 72 1.69 -6.41 17.15
C ALA A 72 0.55 -6.65 16.15
N GLY A 73 -0.07 -5.57 15.66
CA GLY A 73 -1.13 -5.66 14.65
C GLY A 73 -0.64 -6.22 13.31
N LEU A 74 0.50 -5.75 12.80
CA LEU A 74 1.09 -6.24 11.55
C LEU A 74 1.48 -7.73 11.66
N CYS A 75 2.13 -8.12 12.75
CA CYS A 75 2.53 -9.49 13.02
C CYS A 75 1.32 -10.44 13.12
N ALA A 76 0.26 -10.03 13.82
CA ALA A 76 -0.97 -10.82 13.91
C ALA A 76 -1.65 -11.02 12.54
N VAL A 77 -1.73 -9.97 11.71
CA VAL A 77 -2.27 -10.09 10.35
C VAL A 77 -1.40 -10.98 9.47
N SER A 78 -0.07 -10.81 9.52
CA SER A 78 0.89 -11.65 8.79
C SER A 78 0.72 -13.13 9.17
N THR A 79 0.61 -13.42 10.46
CA THR A 79 0.35 -14.76 11.01
C THR A 79 -0.95 -15.36 10.50
N MET A 80 -2.04 -14.59 10.53
CA MET A 80 -3.34 -15.03 10.00
C MET A 80 -3.30 -15.32 8.50
N VAL A 81 -2.64 -14.47 7.72
CA VAL A 81 -2.49 -14.64 6.27
C VAL A 81 -1.68 -15.91 5.98
N ALA A 82 -0.56 -16.11 6.68
CA ALA A 82 0.31 -17.28 6.51
C ALA A 82 -0.43 -18.58 6.80
N ALA A 83 -1.21 -18.65 7.88
CA ALA A 83 -1.99 -19.84 8.20
C ALA A 83 -3.09 -20.13 7.18
N ARG A 84 -3.83 -19.10 6.73
CA ARG A 84 -4.83 -19.26 5.67
C ARG A 84 -4.22 -19.79 4.37
N MET A 85 -3.02 -19.34 4.04
CA MET A 85 -2.28 -19.85 2.88
C MET A 85 -1.84 -21.31 3.07
N ALA A 86 -1.40 -21.69 4.27
CA ALA A 86 -1.04 -23.06 4.59
C ALA A 86 -2.25 -24.01 4.51
N ASP A 87 -3.39 -23.61 5.07
CA ASP A 87 -4.64 -24.38 5.01
C ASP A 87 -5.11 -24.58 3.57
N ALA A 88 -5.07 -23.51 2.76
CA ALA A 88 -5.46 -23.61 1.35
C ALA A 88 -4.48 -24.47 0.52
N ALA A 89 -3.19 -24.42 0.84
CA ALA A 89 -2.19 -25.29 0.22
C ALA A 89 -2.44 -26.77 0.56
N ALA A 90 -2.76 -27.06 1.82
CA ALA A 90 -3.10 -28.42 2.27
C ALA A 90 -4.39 -28.93 1.60
N ALA A 91 -5.43 -28.08 1.51
CA ALA A 91 -6.68 -28.42 0.83
C ALA A 91 -6.46 -28.73 -0.66
N ALA A 92 -5.68 -27.92 -1.36
CA ALA A 92 -5.37 -28.15 -2.78
C ALA A 92 -4.50 -29.40 -3.00
N ALA A 93 -3.61 -29.74 -2.07
CA ALA A 93 -2.81 -30.97 -2.14
C ALA A 93 -3.69 -32.22 -1.94
N ALA A 94 -4.74 -32.12 -1.13
CA ALA A 94 -5.70 -33.20 -0.92
C ALA A 94 -6.64 -33.38 -2.13
N ASP A 95 -6.98 -32.29 -2.82
CA ASP A 95 -7.84 -32.29 -4.00
C ASP A 95 -6.99 -32.37 -5.29
N ALA A 96 -6.44 -33.56 -5.57
CA ALA A 96 -5.63 -33.84 -6.76
C ALA A 96 -6.37 -33.63 -8.11
N ALA A 97 -7.64 -33.23 -8.08
CA ALA A 97 -8.49 -33.04 -9.24
C ALA A 97 -8.75 -31.56 -9.59
N ILE A 98 -8.25 -30.58 -8.82
CA ILE A 98 -8.40 -29.16 -9.20
C ILE A 98 -7.51 -28.91 -10.43
N PRO A 99 -8.09 -28.69 -11.63
CA PRO A 99 -7.29 -28.39 -12.81
C PRO A 99 -6.48 -27.14 -12.50
N ALA A 100 -5.18 -27.19 -12.79
CA ALA A 100 -4.33 -26.02 -12.73
C ALA A 100 -5.08 -24.85 -13.38
N CYS A 101 -5.34 -23.85 -12.55
CA CYS A 101 -5.95 -22.57 -12.86
C CYS A 101 -5.82 -22.19 -14.35
N TRP A 102 -6.96 -21.81 -14.95
CA TRP A 102 -7.15 -21.24 -16.30
C TRP A 102 -5.85 -20.97 -17.08
N PRO A 103 -5.71 -21.44 -18.33
CA PRO A 103 -4.52 -21.23 -19.15
C PRO A 103 -4.04 -19.79 -18.99
N GLN A 104 -2.79 -19.60 -18.53
CA GLN A 104 -2.23 -18.27 -18.27
C GLN A 104 -2.40 -17.32 -19.48
N ASP A 105 -2.42 -17.90 -20.68
CA ASP A 105 -2.59 -17.21 -21.95
C ASP A 105 -3.97 -16.53 -22.10
N GLU A 106 -5.06 -17.13 -21.62
CA GLU A 106 -6.40 -16.51 -21.73
C GLU A 106 -6.56 -15.32 -20.78
N ALA A 107 -6.01 -15.44 -19.57
CA ALA A 107 -6.03 -14.35 -18.59
C ALA A 107 -5.26 -13.12 -19.10
N ASP A 108 -4.16 -13.31 -19.84
CA ASP A 108 -3.36 -12.21 -20.41
C ASP A 108 -4.13 -11.47 -21.51
N VAL A 109 -5.01 -12.13 -22.27
CA VAL A 109 -5.84 -11.48 -23.30
C VAL A 109 -6.87 -10.54 -22.65
N TYR A 110 -7.62 -11.00 -21.64
CA TYR A 110 -8.57 -10.15 -20.93
C TYR A 110 -7.89 -8.98 -20.22
N ASP A 111 -6.74 -9.25 -19.59
CA ASP A 111 -5.94 -8.21 -18.95
C ASP A 111 -5.47 -7.16 -19.96
N THR A 112 -5.07 -7.57 -21.16
CA THR A 112 -4.64 -6.65 -22.22
C THR A 112 -5.79 -5.81 -22.77
N LEU A 113 -6.97 -6.42 -22.97
CA LEU A 113 -8.18 -5.69 -23.39
C LEU A 113 -8.61 -4.68 -22.32
N GLU A 114 -8.57 -5.07 -21.06
CA GLU A 114 -8.89 -4.19 -19.94
C GLU A 114 -7.91 -3.00 -19.87
N ASP A 115 -6.60 -3.23 -20.04
CA ASP A 115 -5.60 -2.15 -20.09
C ASP A 115 -5.90 -1.16 -21.21
N GLN A 116 -6.25 -1.65 -22.41
CA GLN A 116 -6.61 -0.79 -23.54
C GLN A 116 -7.88 0.03 -23.29
N LEU A 117 -8.82 -0.51 -22.51
CA LEU A 117 -10.03 0.22 -22.10
C LEU A 117 -9.69 1.31 -21.07
N TRP A 118 -8.85 1.01 -20.08
CA TRP A 118 -8.41 1.99 -19.08
C TRP A 118 -7.54 3.09 -19.69
N GLU A 119 -6.74 2.79 -20.70
CA GLU A 119 -5.96 3.80 -21.43
C GLU A 119 -6.84 4.85 -22.12
N LYS A 120 -8.05 4.46 -22.54
CA LYS A 120 -9.00 5.38 -23.18
C LYS A 120 -9.77 6.25 -22.18
N ARG A 121 -9.78 5.88 -20.90
CA ARG A 121 -10.45 6.67 -19.85
C ARG A 121 -9.61 7.87 -19.45
N ARG A 122 -10.28 9.04 -19.37
CA ARG A 122 -9.67 10.33 -19.03
C ARG A 122 -10.19 10.94 -17.73
N ASP A 123 -11.19 10.30 -17.12
CA ASP A 123 -11.87 10.72 -15.90
C ASP A 123 -11.25 10.14 -14.62
N CYS A 124 -10.32 9.20 -14.75
CA CYS A 124 -9.67 8.56 -13.62
C CYS A 124 -8.28 8.03 -13.98
N SER A 125 -7.44 7.94 -12.97
CA SER A 125 -6.13 7.34 -13.05
C SER A 125 -6.18 5.88 -12.61
N PHE A 126 -5.38 5.04 -13.26
CA PHE A 126 -5.38 3.61 -13.05
C PHE A 126 -3.95 3.13 -12.87
N ILE A 127 -3.72 2.35 -11.81
CA ILE A 127 -2.53 1.53 -11.64
C ILE A 127 -2.94 0.11 -11.30
N ARG A 128 -2.26 -0.84 -11.94
CA ARG A 128 -2.46 -2.26 -11.72
C ARG A 128 -1.12 -2.91 -11.46
N VAL A 129 -1.04 -3.66 -10.35
CA VAL A 129 0.14 -4.41 -9.94
C VAL A 129 -0.21 -5.89 -9.91
N HIS A 130 0.54 -6.69 -10.66
CA HIS A 130 0.47 -8.14 -10.64
C HIS A 130 1.63 -8.72 -9.83
N TRP A 131 1.31 -9.74 -9.05
CA TRP A 131 2.23 -10.42 -8.16
C TRP A 131 2.47 -11.83 -8.65
N ASP A 132 3.72 -12.27 -8.56
CA ASP A 132 4.03 -13.69 -8.71
C ASP A 132 3.59 -14.44 -7.43
N PRO A 133 2.66 -15.41 -7.51
CA PRO A 133 2.10 -16.03 -6.33
C PRO A 133 3.12 -16.82 -5.49
N ALA A 134 4.20 -17.32 -6.11
CA ALA A 134 5.23 -18.11 -5.44
C ALA A 134 6.22 -17.21 -4.68
N SER A 135 6.79 -16.21 -5.35
CA SER A 135 7.79 -15.30 -4.78
C SER A 135 7.18 -14.10 -4.04
N GLN A 136 5.89 -13.83 -4.22
CA GLN A 136 5.19 -12.62 -3.74
C GLN A 136 5.84 -11.30 -4.22
N ARG A 137 6.65 -11.35 -5.28
CA ARG A 137 7.28 -10.18 -5.89
C ARG A 137 6.40 -9.61 -6.99
N ARG A 138 6.55 -8.31 -7.26
CA ARG A 138 5.86 -7.68 -8.38
C ARG A 138 6.38 -8.27 -9.69
N ARG A 139 5.47 -8.85 -10.47
CA ARG A 139 5.76 -9.39 -11.81
C ARG A 139 5.53 -8.36 -12.90
N LEU A 140 4.48 -7.56 -12.78
CA LEU A 140 4.06 -6.62 -13.81
C LEU A 140 3.36 -5.41 -13.16
N VAL A 141 3.61 -4.23 -13.70
CA VAL A 141 2.85 -3.01 -13.41
C VAL A 141 2.32 -2.41 -14.70
N THR A 142 1.10 -1.89 -14.66
CA THR A 142 0.48 -1.17 -15.76
C THR A 142 -0.18 0.10 -15.23
N VAL A 143 -0.04 1.19 -15.96
CA VAL A 143 -0.61 2.50 -15.64
C VAL A 143 -1.31 3.07 -16.86
N ASN A 144 -2.34 3.88 -16.67
CA ASN A 144 -2.89 4.70 -17.76
C ASN A 144 -2.20 6.08 -17.84
N SER A 145 -2.47 6.82 -18.91
CA SER A 145 -1.92 8.17 -19.10
C SER A 145 -2.31 9.16 -18.00
N CYS A 146 -3.50 9.04 -17.41
CA CYS A 146 -3.96 9.97 -16.37
C CYS A 146 -3.13 9.87 -15.09
N LEU A 147 -2.55 8.71 -14.78
CA LEU A 147 -1.60 8.61 -13.67
C LEU A 147 -0.34 9.44 -13.94
N SER A 148 0.09 9.50 -15.20
CA SER A 148 1.24 10.32 -15.62
C SER A 148 0.96 11.81 -15.44
N ASP A 149 -0.26 12.23 -15.78
CA ASP A 149 -0.75 13.60 -15.55
C ASP A 149 -0.76 13.95 -14.04
N ILE A 150 -1.20 13.02 -13.17
CA ILE A 150 -1.14 13.22 -11.70
C ILE A 150 0.29 13.46 -11.24
N TYR A 151 1.26 12.67 -11.71
CA TYR A 151 2.65 12.82 -11.26
C TYR A 151 3.42 13.92 -11.97
N GLY A 152 2.86 14.55 -13.02
CA GLY A 152 3.59 15.53 -13.83
C GLY A 152 4.82 14.94 -14.53
N LEU A 153 4.79 13.63 -14.81
CA LEU A 153 5.90 12.89 -15.41
C LEU A 153 5.44 12.24 -16.71
N HIS A 154 6.37 11.97 -17.63
CA HIS A 154 6.06 11.13 -18.77
C HIS A 154 5.69 9.71 -18.31
N LYS A 155 4.79 9.03 -19.02
CA LYS A 155 4.32 7.69 -18.64
C LYS A 155 5.44 6.67 -18.45
N GLU A 156 6.44 6.75 -19.31
CA GLU A 156 7.63 5.91 -19.27
C GLU A 156 8.48 6.16 -18.02
N GLU A 157 8.60 7.42 -17.61
CA GLU A 157 9.29 7.82 -16.39
C GLU A 157 8.53 7.37 -15.14
N VAL A 158 7.19 7.46 -15.13
CA VAL A 158 6.38 6.91 -14.03
C VAL A 158 6.62 5.41 -13.89
N LEU A 159 6.61 4.67 -15.00
CA LEU A 159 6.90 3.23 -14.99
C LEU A 159 8.33 2.95 -14.51
N ALA A 160 9.32 3.73 -14.95
CA ALA A 160 10.72 3.61 -14.52
C ALA A 160 10.88 3.88 -13.01
N ARG A 161 10.21 4.89 -12.46
CA ARG A 161 10.25 5.15 -11.01
C ARG A 161 9.50 4.11 -10.19
N LEU A 162 8.34 3.65 -10.68
CA LEU A 162 7.64 2.51 -10.07
C LEU A 162 8.56 1.28 -10.05
N ALA A 163 9.26 1.03 -11.16
CA ALA A 163 10.27 -0.02 -11.29
C ALA A 163 11.35 0.07 -10.23
N SER A 164 12.03 1.21 -10.16
CA SER A 164 13.15 1.48 -9.26
C SER A 164 12.75 1.68 -7.79
N ARG A 165 11.44 1.74 -7.50
CA ARG A 165 10.90 2.09 -6.18
C ARG A 165 11.32 3.49 -5.74
N GLU A 166 11.14 4.46 -6.63
CA GLU A 166 11.56 5.86 -6.48
C GLU A 166 10.38 6.85 -6.57
N LEU A 167 9.14 6.34 -6.51
CA LEU A 167 7.97 7.20 -6.53
C LEU A 167 7.76 7.80 -5.13
N ALA A 168 7.70 9.14 -5.05
CA ALA A 168 7.42 9.82 -3.79
C ALA A 168 6.05 9.40 -3.23
N LEU A 169 5.91 9.47 -1.90
CA LEU A 169 4.63 9.22 -1.25
C LEU A 169 3.58 10.23 -1.75
N PRO A 170 2.39 9.77 -2.16
CA PRO A 170 1.35 10.63 -2.70
C PRO A 170 0.52 11.36 -1.62
N LEU A 171 0.74 11.01 -0.35
CA LEU A 171 0.02 11.56 0.81
C LEU A 171 1.05 12.02 1.85
N PRO A 172 0.69 12.97 2.75
CA PRO A 172 1.49 13.27 3.93
C PRO A 172 1.78 12.02 4.77
N GLU A 173 2.91 12.00 5.47
CA GLU A 173 3.44 10.82 6.17
C GLU A 173 2.40 10.12 7.05
N LEU A 174 1.73 10.89 7.92
CA LEU A 174 0.73 10.35 8.84
C LEU A 174 -0.50 9.79 8.10
N GLU A 175 -0.95 10.45 7.03
CA GLU A 175 -2.06 9.97 6.22
C GLU A 175 -1.71 8.67 5.50
N PHE A 176 -0.49 8.59 4.94
CA PHE A 176 -0.01 7.41 4.27
C PHE A 176 0.13 6.23 5.23
N LEU A 177 0.67 6.46 6.43
CA LEU A 177 0.72 5.43 7.49
C LEU A 177 -0.68 4.93 7.84
N CYS A 178 -1.64 5.83 8.09
CA CYS A 178 -3.00 5.44 8.41
C CYS A 178 -3.68 4.66 7.27
N MET A 179 -3.40 5.02 6.01
CA MET A 179 -3.85 4.25 4.85
C MET A 179 -3.26 2.84 4.83
N ILE A 180 -1.96 2.68 5.12
CA ILE A 180 -1.31 1.37 5.22
C ILE A 180 -2.01 0.52 6.28
N LEU A 181 -2.24 1.07 7.47
CA LEU A 181 -2.86 0.35 8.59
C LEU A 181 -4.28 -0.09 8.26
N ASP A 182 -5.09 0.77 7.64
CA ASP A 182 -6.44 0.42 7.20
C ASP A 182 -6.43 -0.65 6.08
N ASP A 183 -5.47 -0.59 5.15
CA ASP A 183 -5.31 -1.61 4.11
C ASP A 183 -4.89 -2.97 4.69
N VAL A 184 -4.02 -2.98 5.70
CA VAL A 184 -3.62 -4.20 6.40
C VAL A 184 -4.78 -4.79 7.18
N HIS A 185 -5.51 -3.98 7.93
CA HIS A 185 -6.72 -4.41 8.63
C HIS A 185 -7.76 -4.98 7.65
N ARG A 186 -7.83 -4.43 6.43
CA ARG A 186 -8.71 -4.90 5.34
C ARG A 186 -8.01 -5.85 4.36
N ALA A 187 -6.92 -6.52 4.74
CA ALA A 187 -6.14 -7.36 3.82
C ALA A 187 -6.97 -8.47 3.15
N ALA A 188 -8.01 -8.97 3.83
CA ALA A 188 -8.93 -9.98 3.32
C ALA A 188 -10.06 -9.41 2.43
N ALA A 189 -10.25 -8.08 2.39
CA ALA A 189 -11.29 -7.46 1.59
C ALA A 189 -10.90 -7.44 0.11
N ALA A 190 -11.81 -7.92 -0.75
CA ALA A 190 -11.66 -7.88 -2.21
C ALA A 190 -11.71 -6.47 -2.79
N SER A 191 -12.34 -5.53 -2.08
CA SER A 191 -12.31 -4.12 -2.48
C SER A 191 -12.41 -3.18 -1.30
N SER A 192 -11.82 -2.01 -1.43
CA SER A 192 -12.00 -0.86 -0.54
C SER A 192 -12.22 0.42 -1.35
N VAL A 193 -12.95 1.36 -0.76
CA VAL A 193 -13.15 2.71 -1.31
C VAL A 193 -12.80 3.70 -0.22
N ARG A 194 -11.97 4.69 -0.56
CA ARG A 194 -11.54 5.76 0.33
C ARG A 194 -11.63 7.11 -0.36
N TYR A 195 -11.83 8.15 0.41
CA TYR A 195 -11.71 9.53 -0.03
C TYR A 195 -10.47 10.12 0.62
N VAL A 196 -9.52 10.58 -0.17
CA VAL A 196 -8.20 11.05 0.28
C VAL A 196 -7.82 12.35 -0.43
N ARG A 197 -6.92 13.13 0.17
CA ARG A 197 -6.26 14.25 -0.51
C ARG A 197 -4.96 13.74 -1.09
N TYR A 198 -4.78 13.88 -2.39
CA TYR A 198 -3.62 13.40 -3.14
C TYR A 198 -2.74 14.57 -3.56
N PHE A 199 -1.42 14.38 -3.54
CA PHE A 199 -0.46 15.30 -4.13
C PHE A 199 -0.42 15.11 -5.64
N ASP A 200 -0.58 16.18 -6.42
CA ASP A 200 -0.18 16.17 -7.82
C ASP A 200 1.32 16.49 -7.89
N GLY A 201 2.07 15.78 -8.71
CA GLY A 201 3.52 15.94 -8.84
C GLY A 201 3.96 17.32 -9.36
N CYS A 202 3.00 18.20 -9.68
CA CYS A 202 3.21 19.58 -10.08
C CYS A 202 3.16 20.56 -8.91
N GLY A 203 3.00 20.09 -7.67
CA GLY A 203 3.01 20.94 -6.48
C GLY A 203 1.62 21.26 -5.94
N GLY A 204 0.55 20.83 -6.60
CA GLY A 204 -0.83 21.00 -6.16
C GLY A 204 -1.39 19.79 -5.43
N TYR A 205 -2.67 19.90 -5.08
CA TYR A 205 -3.40 18.83 -4.39
C TYR A 205 -4.83 18.77 -4.91
N PHE A 206 -5.38 17.57 -4.89
CA PHE A 206 -6.78 17.34 -5.23
C PHE A 206 -7.38 16.30 -4.30
N LEU A 207 -8.71 16.27 -4.21
CA LEU A 207 -9.42 15.22 -3.50
C LEU A 207 -9.70 14.09 -4.49
N ALA A 208 -9.56 12.85 -4.03
CA ALA A 208 -9.76 11.67 -4.86
C ALA A 208 -10.59 10.61 -4.13
N GLU A 209 -11.49 9.98 -4.87
CA GLU A 209 -12.03 8.67 -4.53
C GLU A 209 -11.03 7.62 -5.03
N MET A 210 -10.39 6.95 -4.08
CA MET A 210 -9.47 5.84 -4.29
C MET A 210 -10.21 4.52 -4.11
N LYS A 211 -10.38 3.77 -5.20
CA LYS A 211 -10.90 2.41 -5.17
C LYS A 211 -9.76 1.41 -5.35
N SER A 212 -9.56 0.53 -4.38
CA SER A 212 -8.63 -0.59 -4.49
C SER A 212 -9.43 -1.88 -4.68
N CYS A 213 -9.06 -2.70 -5.66
CA CYS A 213 -9.63 -4.01 -5.93
C CYS A 213 -8.52 -5.05 -5.92
N ARG A 214 -8.68 -6.10 -5.12
CA ARG A 214 -7.74 -7.21 -4.98
C ARG A 214 -8.33 -8.45 -5.65
N VAL A 215 -7.54 -9.10 -6.48
CA VAL A 215 -7.87 -10.41 -7.03
C VAL A 215 -7.01 -11.44 -6.30
N PHE A 216 -7.68 -12.42 -5.70
CA PHE A 216 -7.03 -13.51 -4.99
C PHE A 216 -6.96 -14.75 -5.88
N ASP A 217 -5.94 -15.57 -5.68
CA ASP A 217 -5.89 -16.92 -6.24
C ASP A 217 -6.68 -17.91 -5.37
N ALA A 218 -6.71 -19.18 -5.80
CA ALA A 218 -7.37 -20.26 -5.05
C ALA A 218 -6.79 -20.48 -3.63
N TYR A 219 -5.59 -19.96 -3.36
CA TYR A 219 -4.92 -20.07 -2.07
C TYR A 219 -5.14 -18.84 -1.18
N GLY A 220 -5.97 -17.89 -1.61
CA GLY A 220 -6.19 -16.64 -0.90
C GLY A 220 -5.01 -15.66 -0.98
N ARG A 221 -4.02 -15.91 -1.86
CA ARG A 221 -2.90 -14.98 -2.10
C ARG A 221 -3.35 -13.90 -3.04
N VAL A 222 -2.90 -12.67 -2.80
CA VAL A 222 -3.16 -11.56 -3.72
C VAL A 222 -2.35 -11.76 -4.99
N ARG A 223 -3.03 -12.00 -6.12
CA ARG A 223 -2.41 -12.09 -7.44
C ARG A 223 -2.32 -10.72 -8.12
N GLN A 224 -3.27 -9.84 -7.83
CA GLN A 224 -3.40 -8.57 -8.52
C GLN A 224 -4.04 -7.54 -7.60
N VAL A 225 -3.57 -6.30 -7.69
CA VAL A 225 -4.20 -5.13 -7.08
C VAL A 225 -4.42 -4.09 -8.17
N LYS A 226 -5.66 -3.62 -8.30
CA LYS A 226 -6.04 -2.50 -9.16
C LYS A 226 -6.38 -1.32 -8.26
N THR A 227 -5.75 -0.19 -8.47
CA THR A 227 -6.09 1.06 -7.79
C THR A 227 -6.57 2.06 -8.84
N ILE A 228 -7.77 2.58 -8.61
CA ILE A 228 -8.39 3.61 -9.44
C ILE A 228 -8.49 4.87 -8.59
N LEU A 229 -8.03 6.00 -9.11
CA LEU A 229 -8.13 7.31 -8.50
C LEU A 229 -9.03 8.19 -9.36
N ARG A 230 -10.20 8.55 -8.85
CA ARG A 230 -11.13 9.47 -9.50
C ARG A 230 -11.09 10.81 -8.76
N PRO A 231 -10.75 11.93 -9.41
CA PRO A 231 -10.88 13.24 -8.79
C PRO A 231 -12.32 13.50 -8.33
N VAL A 232 -12.47 14.10 -7.15
CA VAL A 232 -13.77 14.48 -6.59
C VAL A 232 -13.78 15.93 -6.16
N THR A 233 -14.96 16.53 -6.15
CA THR A 233 -15.20 17.87 -5.61
C THR A 233 -15.16 17.85 -4.07
N ALA A 234 -15.01 19.03 -3.47
CA ALA A 234 -15.08 19.16 -2.01
C ALA A 234 -16.47 18.78 -1.49
N GLU A 235 -17.52 19.09 -2.26
CA GLU A 235 -18.91 18.76 -1.94
C GLU A 235 -19.16 17.25 -1.96
N GLU A 236 -18.60 16.52 -2.94
CA GLU A 236 -18.63 15.05 -2.96
C GLU A 236 -17.88 14.45 -1.76
N TYR A 237 -16.70 14.98 -1.44
CA TYR A 237 -15.93 14.56 -0.28
C TYR A 237 -16.71 14.79 1.02
N ASP A 238 -17.29 15.97 1.20
CA ASP A 238 -18.06 16.33 2.39
C ASP A 238 -19.33 15.46 2.52
N GLY A 239 -19.98 15.14 1.41
CA GLY A 239 -21.08 14.17 1.37
C GLY A 239 -20.65 12.76 1.80
N ALA A 240 -19.47 12.31 1.35
CA ALA A 240 -18.90 11.04 1.78
C ALA A 240 -18.51 11.05 3.27
N LEU A 241 -17.97 12.17 3.76
CA LEU A 241 -17.60 12.35 5.16
C LEU A 241 -18.82 12.29 6.08
N LEU A 242 -19.93 12.89 5.69
CA LEU A 242 -21.17 12.86 6.46
C LEU A 242 -21.83 11.47 6.45
N SER A 243 -21.80 10.77 5.32
CA SER A 243 -22.48 9.48 5.16
C SER A 243 -21.66 8.28 5.64
N CYS A 244 -20.34 8.31 5.46
CA CYS A 244 -19.45 7.22 5.83
C CYS A 244 -18.06 7.76 6.21
N PRO A 245 -17.90 8.33 7.43
CA PRO A 245 -16.65 8.93 7.88
C PRO A 245 -15.43 7.99 7.77
N ASP A 246 -15.62 6.69 8.01
CA ASP A 246 -14.56 5.68 7.97
C ASP A 246 -13.92 5.49 6.59
N ARG A 247 -14.59 5.95 5.51
CA ARG A 247 -14.03 5.95 4.16
C ARG A 247 -13.20 7.20 3.89
N CYS A 248 -13.36 8.28 4.65
CA CYS A 248 -12.68 9.54 4.40
C CYS A 248 -11.42 9.63 5.26
N ARG A 249 -10.26 9.51 4.62
CA ARG A 249 -8.92 9.49 5.26
C ARG A 249 -8.91 8.58 6.50
N PRO A 250 -8.86 7.25 6.30
CA PRO A 250 -9.01 6.28 7.40
C PRO A 250 -8.14 6.61 8.61
N LEU A 251 -8.68 6.40 9.81
CA LEU A 251 -8.06 6.71 11.11
C LEU A 251 -7.82 8.21 11.40
N GLN A 252 -7.89 9.12 10.42
CA GLN A 252 -7.71 10.56 10.65
C GLN A 252 -8.81 11.14 11.56
N HIS A 253 -10.05 10.69 11.38
CA HIS A 253 -11.16 11.10 12.25
C HIS A 253 -10.95 10.66 13.70
N ALA A 254 -10.37 9.47 13.92
CA ALA A 254 -10.10 8.94 15.26
C ALA A 254 -9.02 9.74 16.00
N ILE A 255 -8.08 10.36 15.27
CA ILE A 255 -7.05 11.25 15.84
C ILE A 255 -7.51 12.71 15.97
N GLY A 256 -8.78 13.00 15.62
CA GLY A 256 -9.41 14.30 15.81
C GLY A 256 -9.46 15.18 14.57
N ASP A 257 -9.01 14.70 13.41
CA ASP A 257 -9.10 15.47 12.17
C ASP A 257 -10.49 15.32 11.53
N ARG A 258 -11.27 16.41 11.59
CA ARG A 258 -12.64 16.49 11.08
C ARG A 258 -12.78 17.50 9.94
N ARG A 259 -11.66 17.81 9.27
CA ARG A 259 -11.63 18.84 8.24
C ARG A 259 -12.50 18.46 7.02
N THR A 260 -13.20 19.46 6.48
CA THR A 260 -13.94 19.35 5.22
C THR A 260 -13.00 19.29 4.03
N GLY A 261 -13.49 18.89 2.86
CA GLY A 261 -12.72 18.83 1.62
C GLY A 261 -12.05 20.18 1.29
N ARG A 262 -12.76 21.29 1.48
CA ARG A 262 -12.20 22.65 1.27
C ARG A 262 -11.08 22.98 2.26
N GLN A 263 -11.24 22.60 3.53
CA GLN A 263 -10.20 22.82 4.55
C GLN A 263 -8.96 21.98 4.24
N LEU A 264 -9.14 20.72 3.82
CA LEU A 264 -8.03 19.87 3.40
C LEU A 264 -7.25 20.45 2.23
N LEU A 265 -7.92 20.96 1.19
CA LEU A 265 -7.22 21.57 0.07
C LEU A 265 -6.48 22.85 0.48
N ARG A 266 -7.09 23.68 1.32
CA ARG A 266 -6.48 24.93 1.81
C ARG A 266 -5.26 24.69 2.69
N ASP A 267 -5.29 23.68 3.55
CA ASP A 267 -4.25 23.42 4.54
C ASP A 267 -3.15 22.47 4.01
N ALA A 268 -3.17 22.14 2.71
CA ALA A 268 -2.35 21.08 2.13
C ALA A 268 -0.83 21.32 2.19
N ASP A 269 -0.39 22.55 1.91
CA ASP A 269 1.03 22.89 1.98
C ASP A 269 1.58 22.87 3.41
N ALA A 270 0.78 23.26 4.39
CA ALA A 270 1.15 23.16 5.80
C ALA A 270 1.29 21.68 6.20
N ASP A 271 0.29 20.86 5.86
CA ASP A 271 0.27 19.44 6.20
C ASP A 271 1.40 18.64 5.53
N ARG A 272 1.82 19.00 4.31
CA ARG A 272 2.93 18.34 3.61
C ARG A 272 4.24 18.39 4.40
N ASN A 273 4.44 19.44 5.18
CA ASN A 273 5.64 19.62 6.00
C ASN A 273 5.54 18.94 7.38
N VAL A 274 4.36 18.42 7.72
CA VAL A 274 4.14 17.69 8.98
C VAL A 274 4.63 16.26 8.82
N THR A 275 5.72 15.94 9.52
CA THR A 275 6.29 14.58 9.59
C THR A 275 5.93 13.91 10.90
N ILE A 276 5.94 12.57 10.94
CA ILE A 276 5.73 11.79 12.17
C ILE A 276 6.79 12.18 13.21
N ARG A 277 8.03 12.39 12.78
CA ARG A 277 9.10 12.90 13.64
C ARG A 277 8.76 14.27 14.21
N GLY A 278 8.29 15.21 13.39
CA GLY A 278 7.89 16.54 13.85
C GLY A 278 6.74 16.52 14.87
N LEU A 279 5.77 15.63 14.69
CA LEU A 279 4.65 15.47 15.64
C LEU A 279 5.12 15.03 17.04
N ARG A 280 6.25 14.33 17.15
CA ARG A 280 6.81 13.92 18.45
C ARG A 280 7.38 15.08 19.25
N GLU A 281 7.74 16.16 18.59
CA GLU A 281 8.38 17.32 19.23
C GLU A 281 7.35 18.27 19.88
N THR A 282 6.08 18.20 19.47
CA THR A 282 5.02 19.08 19.99
C THR A 282 4.09 18.35 20.96
N GLU A 283 3.43 19.07 21.87
CA GLU A 283 2.45 18.48 22.78
C GLU A 283 1.20 18.01 22.03
N GLU A 284 0.70 18.83 21.10
CA GLU A 284 -0.45 18.49 20.27
C GLU A 284 -0.17 17.28 19.38
N GLY A 285 1.00 17.23 18.74
CA GLY A 285 1.39 16.10 17.89
C GLY A 285 1.55 14.81 18.68
N ARG A 286 2.14 14.85 19.88
CA ARG A 286 2.19 13.68 20.78
C ARG A 286 0.79 13.22 21.20
N ALA A 287 -0.12 14.14 21.48
CA ALA A 287 -1.50 13.79 21.78
C ALA A 287 -2.22 13.16 20.57
N GLN A 288 -1.93 13.60 19.34
CA GLN A 288 -2.43 12.97 18.11
C GLN A 288 -1.89 11.54 17.94
N LEU A 289 -0.59 11.32 18.13
CA LEU A 289 0.04 10.00 18.04
C LEU A 289 -0.49 9.03 19.11
N GLU A 290 -0.78 9.52 20.31
CA GLU A 290 -1.37 8.71 21.38
C GLU A 290 -2.82 8.28 21.06
N ARG A 291 -3.60 9.18 20.45
CA ARG A 291 -4.94 8.82 19.92
C ARG A 291 -4.83 7.80 18.79
N LEU A 292 -3.81 7.92 17.92
CA LEU A 292 -3.56 6.93 16.87
C LEU A 292 -3.23 5.57 17.49
N ARG A 293 -2.34 5.52 18.49
CA ARG A 293 -1.98 4.30 19.21
C ARG A 293 -3.20 3.60 19.77
N THR A 294 -4.04 4.31 20.51
CA THR A 294 -5.27 3.77 21.10
C THR A 294 -6.21 3.23 20.02
N THR A 295 -6.31 3.92 18.89
CA THR A 295 -7.12 3.48 17.74
C THR A 295 -6.54 2.22 17.10
N VAL A 296 -5.23 2.15 16.91
CA VAL A 296 -4.52 0.97 16.37
C VAL A 296 -4.70 -0.24 17.29
N ASP A 297 -4.54 -0.07 18.60
CA ASP A 297 -4.79 -1.14 19.58
C ASP A 297 -6.21 -1.68 19.44
N SER A 298 -7.21 -0.80 19.43
CA SER A 298 -8.61 -1.21 19.28
C SER A 298 -8.90 -1.86 17.92
N LEU A 299 -8.26 -1.39 16.85
CA LEU A 299 -8.46 -1.90 15.50
C LEU A 299 -7.91 -3.32 15.34
N PHE A 300 -6.73 -3.59 15.89
CA PHE A 300 -6.05 -4.87 15.74
C PHE A 300 -6.30 -5.86 16.89
N ALA A 301 -6.83 -5.42 18.04
CA ALA A 301 -7.11 -6.29 19.19
C ALA A 301 -7.88 -7.58 18.80
N PRO A 302 -8.96 -7.55 18.00
CA PRO A 302 -9.67 -8.79 17.63
C PRO A 302 -8.80 -9.80 16.87
N ILE A 303 -7.86 -9.31 16.07
CA ILE A 303 -6.94 -10.13 15.26
C ILE A 303 -5.84 -10.72 16.15
N VAL A 304 -5.25 -9.89 17.03
CA VAL A 304 -4.23 -10.30 18.00
C VAL A 304 -4.78 -11.36 18.95
N GLU A 305 -5.97 -11.14 19.50
CA GLU A 305 -6.65 -12.10 20.37
C GLU A 305 -6.97 -13.42 19.66
N ALA A 306 -7.38 -13.37 18.40
CA ALA A 306 -7.65 -14.57 17.60
C ALA A 306 -6.38 -15.40 17.38
N VAL A 307 -5.27 -14.76 17.03
CA VAL A 307 -3.95 -15.41 16.86
C VAL A 307 -3.50 -16.08 18.16
N ALA A 308 -3.61 -15.39 19.29
CA ALA A 308 -3.26 -15.92 20.60
C ALA A 308 -4.14 -17.11 21.00
N ARG A 309 -5.47 -16.99 20.83
CA ARG A 309 -6.44 -18.05 21.15
C ARG A 309 -6.24 -19.31 20.32
N LEU A 310 -5.86 -19.15 19.05
CA LEU A 310 -5.59 -20.27 18.13
C LEU A 310 -4.18 -20.86 18.32
N GLY A 311 -3.34 -20.30 19.19
CA GLY A 311 -1.98 -20.77 19.43
C GLY A 311 -1.08 -20.66 18.19
N MET A 312 -1.37 -19.71 17.31
CA MET A 312 -0.64 -19.57 16.04
C MET A 312 0.72 -18.93 16.31
N SER A 313 1.77 -19.51 15.74
CA SER A 313 3.11 -18.93 15.83
C SER A 313 3.35 -17.92 14.71
N PRO A 314 4.06 -16.82 14.98
CA PRO A 314 4.41 -15.87 13.94
C PRO A 314 5.30 -16.51 12.86
N PRO A 315 5.30 -15.98 11.63
CA PRO A 315 6.19 -16.45 10.57
C PRO A 315 7.67 -16.39 10.99
N PRO A 316 8.53 -17.25 10.41
CA PRO A 316 9.96 -17.23 10.71
C PRO A 316 10.56 -15.82 10.50
N GLY A 317 11.20 -15.29 11.53
CA GLY A 317 11.81 -13.95 11.50
C GLY A 317 10.88 -12.81 11.92
N GLU A 318 9.65 -13.09 12.36
CA GLU A 318 8.76 -12.13 13.02
C GLU A 318 8.60 -12.51 14.50
N SER A 319 8.59 -11.51 15.40
CA SER A 319 8.32 -11.70 16.83
C SER A 319 7.01 -11.01 17.23
N LEU A 320 6.31 -11.57 18.23
CA LEU A 320 5.09 -11.01 18.82
C LEU A 320 5.44 -10.07 19.99
#